data_AF-A0A819X7K2-F1
#
_entry.id   AF-A0A819X7K2-F1
#
_cell.length_a   1.000
_cell.length_b   1.000
_cell.length_c   1.000
_cell.angle_alpha   90.00
_cell.angle_beta   90.00
_cell.angle_gamma   90.00
#
_symmetry.space_group_name_H-M   'P 1'
#
loop_
_entity.id
_entity.type
_entity.pdbx_description
1 polymer ?
#
loop_
_entity_poly.entity_id
_entity_poly.type
_entity_poly.pdbx_seq_one_letter_code
_entity_poly.pdbx_strand_id
1 'polypeptide(L)'
;MVLSPFVLIGWFGHIIICYYLIRPICNTLVRTILTIIPCILFTYITCQNFPPYDSPSLIIIVLCWMISIRLIHLTIFSIDKLLTFRSFLFKILWILLPILPLKLKRNEWPIKYYLILIPVKLLINNWSYHWSISCETRVSYTRIFLFYLSLITISYVLDSLTILVRIFTRDKYTVESFTNFPLFSLSLREFWGQRYNRFIGTVLKESIFEPIRSKFSSSTIGGLTTFIISGLLHVHVAFVAFDDVSSLFPTFIFFFLHGIGCCFEANMKIQLPKYIGWILTHVFLLLTAPFVLEPSIKRGSPLLIQNPPPLVNIEWIPKLPIPNFCP
;
A
#
# COMPACT_ATOMS: atom_id res chain seq x y z
N MET A 1 -3.57 20.43 5.68
CA MET A 1 -2.77 20.56 4.44
C MET A 1 -3.74 20.69 3.27
N VAL A 2 -3.74 21.82 2.57
CA VAL A 2 -4.60 22.03 1.40
C VAL A 2 -3.71 21.99 0.17
N LEU A 3 -3.89 20.99 -0.69
CA LEU A 3 -3.24 20.93 -1.99
C LEU A 3 -3.62 22.19 -2.78
N SER A 4 -2.63 22.86 -3.36
CA SER A 4 -2.88 24.04 -4.19
C SER A 4 -3.89 23.68 -5.30
N PRO A 5 -4.94 24.49 -5.52
CA PRO A 5 -5.92 24.26 -6.59
C PRO A 5 -5.24 24.07 -7.95
N PHE A 6 -4.13 24.75 -8.21
CA PHE A 6 -3.35 24.61 -9.43
C PHE A 6 -2.80 23.20 -9.64
N VAL A 7 -2.34 22.54 -8.57
CA VAL A 7 -1.82 21.17 -8.65
C VAL A 7 -2.93 20.17 -8.96
N LEU A 8 -4.10 20.34 -8.33
CA LEU A 8 -5.28 19.52 -8.61
C LEU A 8 -5.75 19.70 -10.05
N ILE A 9 -5.87 20.95 -10.52
CA ILE A 9 -6.20 21.27 -11.91
C ILE A 9 -5.18 20.64 -12.87
N GLY A 10 -3.89 20.67 -12.53
CA GLY A 10 -2.83 20.01 -13.29
C GLY A 10 -3.04 18.51 -13.43
N TRP A 11 -3.30 17.79 -12.33
CA TRP A 11 -3.61 16.36 -12.36
C TRP A 11 -4.86 16.05 -13.19
N PHE A 12 -5.95 16.79 -13.00
CA PHE A 12 -7.19 16.60 -13.77
C PHE A 12 -6.98 16.88 -15.27
N GLY A 13 -6.30 17.97 -15.60
CA GLY A 13 -5.93 18.31 -16.96
C GLY A 13 -5.09 17.21 -17.60
N HIS A 14 -4.10 16.69 -16.88
CA HIS A 14 -3.25 15.61 -17.38
C HIS A 14 -4.03 14.31 -17.64
N ILE A 15 -4.99 13.96 -16.78
CA ILE A 15 -5.89 12.80 -16.99
C ILE A 15 -6.67 12.96 -18.30
N ILE A 16 -7.21 14.15 -18.57
CA ILE A 16 -7.97 14.46 -19.80
C ILE A 16 -7.06 14.41 -21.03
N ILE A 17 -5.88 15.04 -20.97
CA ILE A 17 -4.87 15.04 -22.03
C ILE A 17 -4.40 13.60 -22.33
N CYS A 18 -4.19 12.79 -21.29
CA CYS A 18 -3.82 11.39 -21.43
C CYS A 18 -4.82 10.61 -22.30
N TYR A 19 -6.11 10.82 -22.08
CA TYR A 19 -7.15 10.11 -22.82
C TYR A 19 -7.36 10.65 -24.24
N TYR A 20 -7.55 11.97 -24.41
CA TYR A 20 -7.95 12.55 -25.70
C TYR A 20 -6.79 12.81 -26.65
N LEU A 21 -5.60 13.17 -26.13
CA LEU A 21 -4.48 13.62 -26.95
C LEU A 21 -3.34 12.61 -27.01
N ILE A 22 -2.96 12.03 -25.86
CA ILE A 22 -1.77 11.16 -25.78
C ILE A 22 -2.08 9.72 -26.21
N ARG A 23 -3.19 9.13 -25.74
CA ARG A 23 -3.55 7.74 -26.04
C ARG A 23 -3.72 7.44 -27.55
N PRO A 24 -4.29 8.34 -28.38
CA PRO A 24 -4.41 8.11 -29.83
C PRO A 24 -3.08 8.16 -30.60
N ILE A 25 -1.99 8.65 -30.01
CA ILE A 25 -0.69 8.74 -30.69
C ILE A 25 -0.17 7.34 -31.00
N CYS A 26 0.07 7.05 -32.29
CA CYS A 26 0.57 5.75 -32.74
C CYS A 26 1.98 5.44 -32.20
N ASN A 27 2.85 6.44 -32.13
CA ASN A 27 4.23 6.25 -31.67
C ASN A 27 4.30 6.02 -30.15
N THR A 28 4.66 4.79 -29.76
CA THR A 28 4.77 4.37 -28.36
C THR A 28 5.81 5.16 -27.57
N LEU A 29 6.93 5.56 -28.19
CA LEU A 29 7.97 6.35 -27.51
C LEU A 29 7.43 7.73 -27.14
N VAL A 30 6.81 8.43 -28.11
CA VAL A 30 6.21 9.75 -27.90
C VAL A 30 5.13 9.67 -26.80
N ARG A 31 4.25 8.68 -26.87
CA ARG A 31 3.21 8.45 -25.87
C ARG A 31 3.79 8.20 -24.47
N THR A 32 4.89 7.46 -24.40
CA THR A 32 5.59 7.16 -23.14
C THR A 32 6.16 8.43 -22.52
N ILE A 33 6.89 9.22 -23.32
CA ILE A 33 7.48 10.50 -22.88
C ILE A 33 6.39 11.46 -22.40
N LEU A 34 5.33 11.66 -23.19
CA LEU A 34 4.23 12.57 -22.87
C LEU A 34 3.39 12.12 -21.66
N THR A 35 3.43 10.83 -21.28
CA THR A 35 2.76 10.35 -20.05
C THR A 35 3.69 10.44 -18.85
N ILE A 36 4.92 9.92 -18.96
CA ILE A 36 5.82 9.75 -17.83
C ILE A 36 6.37 11.10 -17.33
N ILE A 37 6.79 12.00 -18.24
CA ILE A 37 7.39 13.27 -17.82
C ILE A 37 6.40 14.11 -16.98
N PRO A 38 5.14 14.34 -17.42
CA PRO A 38 4.21 15.08 -16.59
C PRO A 38 3.84 14.33 -15.30
N CYS A 39 3.74 12.99 -15.32
CA CYS A 39 3.54 12.21 -14.09
C CYS A 39 4.65 12.44 -13.07
N ILE A 40 5.92 12.42 -13.49
CA ILE A 40 7.07 12.69 -12.61
C ILE A 40 7.01 14.14 -12.11
N LEU A 41 6.80 15.10 -13.01
CA LEU A 41 6.74 16.52 -12.68
C LEU A 41 5.62 16.84 -11.69
N PHE A 42 4.39 16.36 -11.95
CA PHE A 42 3.27 16.58 -11.05
C PHE A 42 3.46 15.86 -9.72
N THR A 43 4.01 14.65 -9.70
CA THR A 43 4.34 13.97 -8.43
C THR A 43 5.36 14.79 -7.64
N TYR A 44 6.43 15.27 -8.29
CA TYR A 44 7.44 16.12 -7.67
C TYR A 44 6.83 17.41 -7.10
N ILE A 45 6.12 18.20 -7.93
CA ILE A 45 5.48 19.45 -7.50
C ILE A 45 4.47 19.20 -6.36
N THR A 46 3.70 18.12 -6.43
CA THR A 46 2.70 17.78 -5.41
C THR A 46 3.36 17.48 -4.07
N CYS A 47 4.49 16.78 -4.08
CA CYS A 47 5.17 16.31 -2.87
C CYS A 47 6.19 17.32 -2.33
N GLN A 48 6.30 18.51 -2.91
CA GLN A 48 7.17 19.56 -2.40
C GLN A 48 6.66 20.12 -1.07
N ASN A 49 7.60 20.43 -0.17
CA ASN A 49 7.35 21.14 1.08
C ASN A 49 6.37 20.44 2.03
N PHE A 50 6.26 19.12 1.95
CA PHE A 50 5.50 18.36 2.93
C PHE A 50 6.17 18.41 4.29
N PRO A 51 5.39 18.58 5.37
CA PRO A 51 5.94 18.48 6.72
C PRO A 51 6.51 17.08 6.91
N PRO A 52 7.74 16.96 7.44
CA PRO A 52 8.33 15.66 7.68
C PRO A 52 7.50 14.90 8.71
N TYR A 53 7.48 13.57 8.59
CA TYR A 53 6.79 12.64 9.49
C TYR A 53 5.26 12.78 9.53
N ASP A 54 4.63 13.47 8.58
CA ASP A 54 3.18 13.64 8.53
C ASP A 54 2.48 12.51 7.74
N SER A 55 1.54 11.81 8.39
CA SER A 55 0.83 10.68 7.76
C SER A 55 -0.05 11.07 6.57
N PRO A 56 -0.79 12.20 6.60
CA PRO A 56 -1.48 12.71 5.41
C PRO A 56 -0.54 12.90 4.21
N SER A 57 0.68 13.43 4.40
CA SER A 57 1.68 13.52 3.34
C SER A 57 2.04 12.16 2.75
N LEU A 58 2.25 11.13 3.58
CA LEU A 58 2.52 9.77 3.12
C LEU A 58 1.41 9.25 2.18
N ILE A 59 0.15 9.47 2.55
CA ILE A 59 -1.01 9.06 1.76
C ILE A 59 -1.03 9.80 0.42
N ILE A 60 -0.77 11.11 0.41
CA ILE A 60 -0.77 11.91 -0.83
C ILE A 60 0.34 11.43 -1.78
N ILE A 61 1.56 11.19 -1.28
CA ILE A 61 2.67 10.65 -2.10
C ILE A 61 2.25 9.33 -2.74
N VAL A 62 1.70 8.40 -1.96
CA VAL A 62 1.24 7.10 -2.48
C VAL A 62 0.13 7.26 -3.52
N LEU A 63 -0.83 8.16 -3.29
CA LEU A 63 -1.91 8.43 -4.26
C LEU A 63 -1.36 8.98 -5.59
N CYS A 64 -0.42 9.92 -5.56
CA CYS A 64 0.23 10.43 -6.77
C CYS A 64 0.89 9.30 -7.57
N TRP A 65 1.66 8.43 -6.91
CA TRP A 65 2.26 7.26 -7.55
C TRP A 65 1.22 6.30 -8.12
N MET A 66 0.14 6.00 -7.39
CA MET A 66 -0.90 5.11 -7.88
C MET A 66 -1.60 5.68 -9.12
N ILE A 67 -1.88 6.98 -9.14
CA ILE A 67 -2.45 7.68 -10.29
C ILE A 67 -1.48 7.62 -11.47
N SER A 68 -0.19 7.93 -11.27
CA SER A 68 0.84 7.84 -12.31
C SER A 68 0.97 6.44 -12.90
N ILE A 69 1.10 5.41 -12.06
CA ILE A 69 1.20 4.01 -12.50
C ILE A 69 -0.04 3.62 -13.31
N ARG A 70 -1.23 4.05 -12.87
CA ARG A 70 -2.48 3.75 -13.57
C ARG A 70 -2.56 4.49 -14.92
N LEU A 71 -2.14 5.75 -14.99
CA LEU A 71 -2.07 6.51 -16.23
C LEU A 71 -1.13 5.86 -17.24
N ILE A 72 0.09 5.52 -16.80
CA ILE A 72 1.10 4.80 -17.60
C ILE A 72 0.51 3.52 -18.18
N HIS A 73 -0.17 2.71 -17.37
CA HIS A 73 -0.85 1.50 -17.87
C HIS A 73 -1.92 1.83 -18.91
N LEU A 74 -2.79 2.79 -18.62
CA LEU A 74 -3.93 3.06 -19.48
C LEU A 74 -3.54 3.69 -20.82
N THR A 75 -2.46 4.48 -20.86
CA THR A 75 -1.96 5.11 -22.08
C THR A 75 -0.98 4.22 -22.83
N ILE A 76 -0.08 3.49 -22.17
CA ILE A 76 1.03 2.78 -22.84
C ILE A 76 0.72 1.30 -23.09
N PHE A 77 0.09 0.61 -22.15
CA PHE A 77 -0.07 -0.85 -22.21
C PHE A 77 -1.49 -1.33 -22.57
N SER A 78 -2.51 -0.47 -22.52
CA SER A 78 -3.92 -0.87 -22.72
C SER A 78 -4.61 -0.23 -23.94
N ILE A 79 -3.86 0.09 -24.99
CA ILE A 79 -4.39 0.82 -26.17
C ILE A 79 -5.43 -0.01 -26.92
N ASP A 80 -5.20 -1.32 -27.05
CA ASP A 80 -6.07 -2.21 -27.85
C ASP A 80 -7.45 -2.44 -27.21
N LYS A 81 -7.65 -1.99 -25.97
CA LYS A 81 -8.95 -2.06 -25.31
C LYS A 81 -9.78 -0.85 -25.73
N LEU A 82 -10.96 -1.09 -26.31
CA LEU A 82 -11.93 -0.03 -26.57
C LEU A 82 -12.43 0.54 -25.23
N LEU A 83 -11.80 1.62 -24.76
CA LEU A 83 -12.06 2.26 -23.48
C LEU A 83 -12.80 3.58 -23.72
N THR A 84 -13.98 3.73 -23.15
CA THR A 84 -14.66 5.02 -23.08
C THR A 84 -14.00 5.92 -22.03
N PHE A 85 -14.11 7.24 -22.17
CA PHE A 85 -13.57 8.20 -21.19
C PHE A 85 -14.13 7.93 -19.80
N ARG A 86 -15.41 7.59 -19.71
CA ARG A 86 -16.07 7.19 -18.47
C ARG A 86 -15.34 6.01 -17.80
N SER A 87 -15.10 4.93 -18.54
CA SER A 87 -14.40 3.74 -18.03
C SER A 87 -12.95 4.05 -17.65
N PHE A 88 -12.26 4.86 -18.46
CA PHE A 88 -10.91 5.35 -18.17
C PHE A 88 -10.84 6.11 -16.84
N LEU A 89 -11.75 7.08 -16.64
CA LEU A 89 -11.82 7.88 -15.44
C LEU A 89 -12.19 7.03 -14.20
N PHE A 90 -13.16 6.11 -14.32
CA PHE A 90 -13.51 5.22 -13.20
C PHE A 90 -12.34 4.33 -12.76
N LYS A 91 -11.50 3.86 -13.68
CA LYS A 91 -10.30 3.08 -13.32
C LYS A 91 -9.26 3.88 -12.54
N ILE A 92 -9.19 5.19 -12.76
CA ILE A 92 -8.32 6.10 -12.00
C ILE A 92 -8.96 6.43 -10.65
N LEU A 93 -10.23 6.83 -10.64
CA LEU A 93 -10.97 7.18 -9.43
C LEU A 93 -11.16 6.00 -8.46
N TRP A 94 -11.08 4.76 -8.94
CA TRP A 94 -11.06 3.57 -8.09
C TRP A 94 -9.94 3.60 -7.03
N ILE A 95 -8.84 4.33 -7.27
CA ILE A 95 -7.76 4.53 -6.30
C ILE A 95 -8.26 5.29 -5.06
N LEU A 96 -9.19 6.22 -5.22
CA LEU A 96 -9.75 6.99 -4.09
C LEU A 96 -10.77 6.17 -3.30
N LEU A 97 -11.54 5.35 -3.99
CA LEU A 97 -12.60 4.54 -3.39
C LEU A 97 -12.64 3.17 -4.09
N PRO A 98 -11.89 2.17 -3.58
CA PRO A 98 -11.69 0.89 -4.26
C PRO A 98 -12.90 -0.03 -4.05
N ILE A 99 -14.06 0.38 -4.56
CA ILE A 99 -15.30 -0.39 -4.52
C ILE A 99 -15.29 -1.41 -5.66
N LEU A 100 -15.68 -2.64 -5.35
CA LEU A 100 -15.81 -3.70 -6.31
C LEU A 100 -17.09 -4.54 -6.07
N PRO A 101 -17.64 -5.18 -7.12
CA PRO A 101 -18.75 -6.10 -6.96
C PRO A 101 -18.39 -7.25 -6.01
N LEU A 102 -19.24 -7.52 -5.02
CA LEU A 102 -18.99 -8.56 -4.00
C LEU A 102 -18.79 -9.95 -4.64
N LYS A 103 -19.51 -10.25 -5.73
CA LYS A 103 -19.40 -11.52 -6.48
C LYS A 103 -17.99 -11.84 -7.02
N LEU A 104 -17.10 -10.85 -7.12
CA LEU A 104 -15.72 -11.05 -7.56
C LEU A 104 -14.82 -11.53 -6.42
N LYS A 105 -15.22 -11.34 -5.16
CA LYS A 105 -14.47 -11.80 -3.99
C LYS A 105 -14.84 -13.24 -3.66
N ARG A 106 -13.90 -14.15 -3.89
CA ARG A 106 -13.97 -15.52 -3.39
C ARG A 106 -13.68 -15.48 -1.88
N ASN A 107 -14.61 -16.03 -1.09
CA ASN A 107 -14.50 -16.15 0.38
C ASN A 107 -14.52 -14.82 1.14
N GLU A 108 -15.43 -13.89 0.79
CA GLU A 108 -15.65 -12.71 1.62
C GLU A 108 -16.40 -13.10 2.91
N TRP A 109 -15.95 -12.56 4.04
CA TRP A 109 -16.58 -12.76 5.33
C TRP A 109 -17.97 -12.10 5.41
N PRO A 110 -18.92 -12.63 6.18
CA PRO A 110 -20.21 -11.98 6.40
C PRO A 110 -20.05 -10.64 7.14
N ILE A 111 -20.99 -9.70 7.00
CA ILE A 111 -20.91 -8.39 7.70
C ILE A 111 -20.70 -8.55 9.22
N LYS A 112 -21.34 -9.55 9.83
CA LYS A 112 -21.20 -9.87 11.27
C LYS A 112 -19.76 -10.10 11.71
N TYR A 113 -18.91 -10.57 10.80
CA TYR A 113 -17.48 -10.74 11.05
C TYR A 113 -16.79 -9.40 11.36
N TYR A 114 -17.08 -8.38 10.56
CA TYR A 114 -16.49 -7.06 10.71
C TYR A 114 -16.94 -6.36 11.99
N LEU A 115 -18.15 -6.66 12.50
CA LEU A 115 -18.63 -6.17 13.80
C LEU A 115 -17.75 -6.64 14.97
N ILE A 116 -17.06 -7.78 14.84
CA ILE A 116 -16.12 -8.30 15.83
C ILE A 116 -14.69 -7.84 15.50
N LEU A 117 -14.30 -7.92 14.22
CA LEU A 117 -12.95 -7.61 13.77
C LEU A 117 -12.56 -6.16 14.06
N ILE A 118 -13.47 -5.20 13.83
CA ILE A 118 -13.19 -3.77 14.00
C ILE A 118 -12.86 -3.44 15.46
N PRO A 119 -13.69 -3.80 16.46
CA PRO A 119 -13.34 -3.61 17.87
C PRO A 119 -12.03 -4.28 18.27
N VAL A 120 -11.77 -5.51 17.81
CA VAL A 120 -10.52 -6.21 18.12
C VAL A 120 -9.30 -5.48 17.56
N LYS A 121 -9.35 -5.07 16.30
CA LYS A 121 -8.27 -4.29 15.67
C LYS A 121 -8.08 -2.95 16.37
N LEU A 122 -9.16 -2.25 16.71
CA LEU A 122 -9.12 -0.98 17.43
C LEU A 122 -8.45 -1.12 18.80
N LEU A 123 -8.83 -2.13 19.60
CA LEU A 123 -8.25 -2.40 20.91
C LEU A 123 -6.76 -2.74 20.82
N ILE A 124 -6.39 -3.61 19.88
CA ILE A 124 -4.97 -3.99 19.67
C ILE A 124 -4.16 -2.78 19.19
N ASN A 125 -4.71 -1.96 18.28
CA ASN A 125 -4.03 -0.77 17.78
C ASN A 125 -3.77 0.23 18.90
N ASN A 126 -4.80 0.56 19.69
CA ASN A 126 -4.68 1.47 20.83
C ASN A 126 -3.69 0.94 21.88
N TRP A 127 -3.73 -0.36 22.18
CA TRP A 127 -2.75 -0.98 23.09
C TRP A 127 -1.32 -0.89 22.56
N SER A 128 -1.10 -1.23 21.29
CA SER A 128 0.22 -1.15 20.65
C SER A 128 0.75 0.28 20.62
N TYR A 129 -0.12 1.27 20.40
CA TYR A 129 0.22 2.68 20.43
C TYR A 129 0.66 3.12 21.82
N HIS A 130 -0.14 2.84 22.86
CA HIS A 130 0.17 3.26 24.22
C HIS A 130 1.45 2.61 24.77
N TRP A 131 1.69 1.34 24.45
CA TRP A 131 2.95 0.68 24.83
C TRP A 131 4.16 1.23 24.05
N SER A 132 3.97 1.60 22.78
CA SER A 132 5.06 2.16 21.96
C SER A 132 5.49 3.55 22.44
N ILE A 133 4.57 4.35 22.99
CA ILE A 133 4.90 5.70 23.51
C ILE A 133 5.38 5.70 24.97
N SER A 134 5.25 4.60 25.71
CA SER A 134 5.55 4.57 27.16
C SER A 134 7.05 4.53 27.49
N CYS A 135 7.92 4.40 26.48
CA CYS A 135 9.36 4.19 26.68
C CYS A 135 10.23 4.96 25.68
N GLU A 136 11.46 5.28 26.10
CA GLU A 136 12.50 5.88 25.25
C GLU A 136 12.80 5.06 24.00
N THR A 137 13.12 5.74 22.91
CA THR A 137 13.26 5.17 21.56
C THR A 137 14.52 4.33 21.41
N ARG A 138 14.38 3.00 21.47
CA ARG A 138 15.43 2.03 21.10
C ARG A 138 14.93 1.11 20.00
N VAL A 139 15.74 0.89 18.97
CA VAL A 139 15.40 -0.06 17.90
C VAL A 139 15.48 -1.47 18.47
N SER A 140 14.34 -2.16 18.51
CA SER A 140 14.22 -3.55 18.95
C SER A 140 13.27 -4.31 18.02
N TYR A 141 13.43 -5.63 17.92
CA TYR A 141 12.50 -6.45 17.16
C TYR A 141 11.08 -6.44 17.74
N THR A 142 10.93 -6.22 19.05
CA THR A 142 9.61 -6.03 19.68
C THR A 142 8.94 -4.77 19.16
N ARG A 143 9.65 -3.64 19.04
CA ARG A 143 9.08 -2.40 18.45
C ARG A 143 8.77 -2.54 16.98
N ILE A 144 9.63 -3.21 16.23
CA ILE A 144 9.38 -3.55 14.83
C ILE A 144 8.06 -4.33 14.74
N PHE A 145 7.88 -5.34 15.59
CA PHE A 145 6.67 -6.13 15.63
C PHE A 145 5.43 -5.32 16.05
N LEU A 146 5.54 -4.46 17.07
CA LEU A 146 4.44 -3.59 17.50
C LEU A 146 4.05 -2.57 16.41
N PHE A 147 5.02 -1.99 15.72
CA PHE A 147 4.77 -1.09 14.60
C PHE A 147 4.12 -1.84 13.44
N TYR A 148 4.59 -3.05 13.13
CA TYR A 148 3.96 -3.90 12.14
C TYR A 148 2.51 -4.26 12.51
N LEU A 149 2.26 -4.58 13.79
CA LEU A 149 0.93 -4.84 14.32
C LEU A 149 0.03 -3.60 14.21
N SER A 150 0.55 -2.41 14.50
CA SER A 150 -0.18 -1.15 14.35
C SER A 150 -0.55 -0.88 12.87
N LEU A 151 0.36 -1.12 11.93
CA LEU A 151 0.10 -1.03 10.48
C LEU A 151 -0.98 -2.00 9.99
N ILE A 152 -1.03 -3.22 10.53
CA ILE A 152 -2.11 -4.16 10.16
C ILE A 152 -3.43 -3.70 10.77
N THR A 153 -3.42 -3.33 12.04
CA THR A 153 -4.65 -3.08 12.80
C THR A 153 -5.30 -1.76 12.43
N ILE A 154 -4.56 -0.71 12.04
CA ILE A 154 -5.13 0.58 11.59
C ILE A 154 -6.10 0.44 10.39
N SER A 155 -6.07 -0.71 9.69
CA SER A 155 -7.06 -1.06 8.67
C SER A 155 -8.51 -1.12 9.16
N TYR A 156 -8.78 -1.07 10.47
CA TYR A 156 -10.16 -0.99 11.01
C TYR A 156 -10.97 0.18 10.41
N VAL A 157 -10.30 1.26 9.97
CA VAL A 157 -10.95 2.40 9.30
C VAL A 157 -11.56 1.97 7.96
N LEU A 158 -10.80 1.24 7.14
CA LEU A 158 -11.27 0.72 5.85
C LEU A 158 -12.26 -0.44 6.02
N ASP A 159 -12.09 -1.25 7.07
CA ASP A 159 -13.08 -2.27 7.45
C ASP A 159 -14.44 -1.63 7.81
N SER A 160 -14.42 -0.48 8.50
CA SER A 160 -15.64 0.28 8.80
C SER A 160 -16.34 0.78 7.53
N LEU A 161 -15.56 1.28 6.57
CA LEU A 161 -16.09 1.68 5.26
C LEU A 161 -16.69 0.48 4.50
N THR A 162 -16.10 -0.72 4.66
CA THR A 162 -16.64 -1.96 4.08
C THR A 162 -18.03 -2.26 4.60
N ILE A 163 -18.28 -2.12 5.91
CA ILE A 163 -19.61 -2.28 6.49
C ILE A 163 -20.59 -1.28 5.86
N LEU A 164 -20.22 0.00 5.81
CA LEU A 164 -21.10 1.06 5.26
C LEU A 164 -21.48 0.76 3.81
N VAL A 165 -20.50 0.49 2.94
CA VAL A 165 -20.74 0.18 1.53
C VAL A 165 -21.64 -1.03 1.37
N ARG A 166 -21.41 -2.10 2.13
CA ARG A 166 -22.22 -3.32 2.05
C ARG A 166 -23.66 -3.11 2.51
N ILE A 167 -23.88 -2.33 3.57
CA ILE A 167 -25.23 -1.98 4.04
C ILE A 167 -25.96 -1.14 2.99
N PHE A 168 -25.37 -0.02 2.54
CA PHE A 168 -26.00 0.88 1.58
C PHE A 168 -26.28 0.23 0.23
N THR A 169 -25.41 -0.68 -0.20
CA THR A 169 -25.55 -1.37 -1.49
C THR A 169 -26.34 -2.68 -1.41
N ARG A 170 -26.80 -3.07 -0.21
CA ARG A 170 -27.47 -4.35 0.06
C ARG A 170 -26.65 -5.55 -0.43
N ASP A 171 -25.39 -5.60 0.02
CA ASP A 171 -24.39 -6.63 -0.31
C ASP A 171 -24.08 -6.79 -1.81
N LYS A 172 -24.36 -5.77 -2.64
CA LYS A 172 -23.96 -5.79 -4.06
C LYS A 172 -22.48 -5.45 -4.25
N TYR A 173 -21.95 -4.59 -3.40
CA TYR A 173 -20.58 -4.09 -3.50
C TYR A 173 -19.87 -4.14 -2.15
N THR A 174 -18.55 -4.23 -2.19
CA THR A 174 -17.65 -4.18 -1.04
C THR A 174 -16.46 -3.27 -1.35
N VAL A 175 -15.65 -2.95 -0.34
CA VAL A 175 -14.39 -2.21 -0.51
C VAL A 175 -13.24 -3.21 -0.58
N GLU A 176 -12.21 -2.92 -1.37
CA GLU A 176 -10.99 -3.73 -1.36
C GLU A 176 -10.32 -3.63 0.02
N SER A 177 -10.46 -4.69 0.81
CA SER A 177 -9.80 -4.87 2.11
C SER A 177 -8.30 -4.53 2.04
N PHE A 178 -7.79 -3.71 2.97
CA PHE A 178 -6.37 -3.40 3.02
C PHE A 178 -5.52 -4.62 3.36
N THR A 179 -5.94 -5.39 4.38
CA THR A 179 -5.28 -6.63 4.80
C THR A 179 -6.27 -7.78 4.94
N ASN A 180 -5.79 -9.01 4.80
CA ASN A 180 -6.54 -10.25 5.01
C ASN A 180 -5.67 -11.26 5.79
N PHE A 181 -5.62 -11.10 7.12
CA PHE A 181 -4.80 -11.91 8.03
C PHE A 181 -3.39 -12.19 7.51
N PRO A 182 -2.56 -11.15 7.32
CA PRO A 182 -1.20 -11.31 6.78
C PRO A 182 -0.30 -12.19 7.66
N LEU A 183 -0.60 -12.28 8.96
CA LEU A 183 0.08 -13.18 9.90
C LEU A 183 -0.18 -14.68 9.65
N PHE A 184 -1.11 -15.04 8.76
CA PHE A 184 -1.35 -16.43 8.35
C PHE A 184 -0.73 -16.79 7.01
N SER A 185 0.14 -15.94 6.47
CA SER A 185 0.86 -16.21 5.23
C SER A 185 1.80 -17.41 5.39
N LEU A 186 1.69 -18.38 4.48
CA LEU A 186 2.57 -19.56 4.43
C LEU A 186 3.73 -19.39 3.43
N SER A 187 3.75 -18.28 2.69
CA SER A 187 4.77 -17.89 1.72
C SER A 187 4.80 -16.37 1.55
N LEU A 188 5.92 -15.82 1.08
CA LEU A 188 6.02 -14.40 0.71
C LEU A 188 5.07 -14.05 -0.44
N ARG A 189 4.86 -14.97 -1.38
CA ARG A 189 3.88 -14.82 -2.47
C ARG A 189 2.46 -14.68 -1.97
N GLU A 190 2.08 -15.47 -0.98
CA GLU A 190 0.75 -15.36 -0.35
C GLU A 190 0.64 -14.04 0.43
N PHE A 191 1.70 -13.67 1.17
CA PHE A 191 1.76 -12.41 1.90
C PHE A 191 1.50 -11.21 0.98
N TRP A 192 2.34 -11.00 -0.03
CA TRP A 192 2.24 -9.84 -0.92
C TRP A 192 1.12 -9.94 -1.95
N GLY A 193 0.84 -11.15 -2.43
CA GLY A 193 -0.11 -11.37 -3.51
C GLY A 193 -1.57 -11.45 -3.07
N GLN A 194 -1.84 -11.77 -1.79
CA GLN A 194 -3.19 -12.11 -1.34
C GLN A 194 -3.60 -11.50 0.00
N ARG A 195 -2.66 -11.15 0.89
CA ARG A 195 -2.98 -10.85 2.29
C ARG A 195 -2.58 -9.47 2.77
N TYR A 196 -1.48 -8.92 2.30
CA TYR A 196 -0.98 -7.62 2.74
C TYR A 196 -1.19 -6.56 1.66
N ASN A 197 -1.66 -5.38 2.08
CA ASN A 197 -1.86 -4.20 1.23
C ASN A 197 -2.52 -4.51 -0.13
N ARG A 198 -3.66 -5.21 -0.10
CA ARG A 198 -4.31 -5.71 -1.32
C ARG A 198 -4.78 -4.59 -2.26
N PHE A 199 -5.06 -3.42 -1.70
CA PHE A 199 -5.38 -2.23 -2.49
C PHE A 199 -4.23 -1.87 -3.43
N ILE A 200 -3.04 -1.61 -2.90
CA ILE A 200 -1.84 -1.30 -3.70
C ILE A 200 -1.45 -2.51 -4.55
N GLY A 201 -1.52 -3.72 -3.98
CA GLY A 201 -1.26 -4.97 -4.69
C GLY A 201 -2.13 -5.14 -5.95
N THR A 202 -3.41 -4.75 -5.89
CA THR A 202 -4.31 -4.80 -7.05
C THR A 202 -3.89 -3.79 -8.12
N VAL A 203 -3.59 -2.54 -7.74
CA VAL A 203 -3.15 -1.51 -8.69
C VAL A 203 -1.86 -1.94 -9.40
N LEU A 204 -0.87 -2.41 -8.62
CA LEU A 204 0.42 -2.88 -9.14
C LEU A 204 0.27 -4.13 -10.01
N LYS A 205 -0.59 -5.08 -9.60
CA LYS A 205 -0.83 -6.30 -10.38
C LYS A 205 -1.41 -5.96 -11.75
N GLU A 206 -2.46 -5.16 -11.78
CA GLU A 206 -3.15 -4.81 -13.03
C GLU A 206 -2.33 -3.89 -13.92
N SER A 207 -1.51 -3.01 -13.35
CA SER A 207 -0.87 -1.91 -14.08
C SER A 207 0.60 -2.15 -14.39
N ILE A 208 1.24 -3.08 -13.69
CA ILE A 208 2.65 -3.42 -13.89
C ILE A 208 2.80 -4.92 -14.14
N PHE A 209 2.41 -5.76 -13.19
CA PHE A 209 2.69 -7.20 -13.26
C PHE A 209 2.10 -7.84 -14.52
N GLU A 210 0.79 -7.75 -14.75
CA GLU A 210 0.15 -8.42 -15.90
C GLU A 210 0.61 -7.83 -17.25
N PRO A 211 0.70 -6.51 -17.45
CA PRO A 211 1.24 -5.94 -18.68
C PRO A 211 2.68 -6.39 -18.98
N ILE A 212 3.57 -6.35 -18.00
CA ILE A 212 4.98 -6.74 -18.18
C ILE A 212 5.09 -8.26 -18.37
N ARG A 213 4.37 -9.05 -17.57
CA ARG A 213 4.30 -10.50 -17.74
C ARG A 213 3.83 -10.89 -19.14
N SER A 214 2.78 -10.24 -19.65
CA SER A 214 2.26 -10.50 -21.01
C SER A 214 3.29 -10.14 -22.07
N LYS A 215 3.89 -8.94 -21.97
CA LYS A 215 4.87 -8.45 -22.94
C LYS A 215 6.12 -9.31 -23.05
N PHE A 216 6.63 -9.81 -21.91
CA PHE A 216 7.85 -10.62 -21.86
C PHE A 216 7.60 -12.12 -21.70
N SER A 217 6.33 -12.55 -21.68
CA SER A 217 5.92 -13.94 -21.39
C SER A 217 6.58 -14.54 -20.13
N SER A 218 6.85 -13.71 -19.12
CA SER A 218 7.61 -14.11 -17.92
C SER A 218 7.00 -13.52 -16.65
N SER A 219 6.52 -14.41 -15.77
CA SER A 219 6.02 -14.03 -14.44
C SER A 219 7.14 -13.52 -13.55
N THR A 220 8.37 -14.00 -13.72
CA THR A 220 9.55 -13.53 -12.98
C THR A 220 9.90 -12.10 -13.34
N ILE A 221 9.93 -11.74 -14.63
CA ILE A 221 10.17 -10.36 -15.06
C ILE A 221 9.03 -9.46 -14.55
N GLY A 222 7.77 -9.86 -14.73
CA GLY A 222 6.63 -9.11 -14.21
C GLY A 222 6.69 -8.89 -12.70
N GLY A 223 7.07 -9.93 -11.94
CA GLY A 223 7.22 -9.89 -10.48
C GLY A 223 8.33 -8.93 -10.05
N LEU A 224 9.56 -9.12 -10.57
CA LEU A 224 10.70 -8.29 -10.23
C LEU A 224 10.46 -6.81 -10.60
N THR A 225 9.94 -6.53 -11.79
CA THR A 225 9.60 -5.14 -12.18
C THR A 225 8.59 -4.53 -11.21
N THR A 226 7.58 -5.30 -10.78
CA THR A 226 6.58 -4.81 -9.82
C THR A 226 7.21 -4.43 -8.48
N PHE A 227 8.10 -5.27 -7.94
CA PHE A 227 8.79 -4.99 -6.68
C PHE A 227 9.81 -3.85 -6.81
N ILE A 228 10.49 -3.70 -7.95
CA ILE A 228 11.39 -2.56 -8.21
C ILE A 228 10.60 -1.25 -8.19
N ILE A 229 9.46 -1.18 -8.91
CA ILE A 229 8.63 0.03 -8.92
C ILE A 229 8.04 0.31 -7.53
N SER A 230 7.63 -0.73 -6.80
CA SER A 230 7.18 -0.59 -5.41
C SER A 230 8.30 -0.08 -4.50
N GLY A 231 9.53 -0.57 -4.67
CA GLY A 231 10.70 -0.09 -3.96
C GLY A 231 10.99 1.38 -4.23
N LEU A 232 10.96 1.81 -5.49
CA LEU A 232 11.15 3.22 -5.86
C LEU A 232 10.08 4.14 -5.27
N LEU A 233 8.83 3.70 -5.21
CA LEU A 233 7.77 4.40 -4.47
C LEU A 233 8.15 4.60 -3.01
N HIS A 234 8.59 3.54 -2.32
CA HIS A 234 8.93 3.64 -0.90
C HIS A 234 10.21 4.44 -0.66
N VAL A 235 11.17 4.42 -1.58
CA VAL A 235 12.33 5.33 -1.55
C VAL A 235 11.87 6.78 -1.64
N HIS A 236 10.95 7.10 -2.56
CA HIS A 236 10.42 8.46 -2.66
C HIS A 236 9.65 8.87 -1.38
N VAL A 237 8.86 7.95 -0.83
CA VAL A 237 8.21 8.16 0.47
C VAL A 237 9.24 8.43 1.57
N ALA A 238 10.30 7.63 1.65
CA ALA A 238 11.33 7.80 2.68
C ALA A 238 12.09 9.12 2.52
N PHE A 239 12.39 9.50 1.27
CA PHE A 239 13.05 10.75 0.93
C PHE A 239 12.24 11.97 1.36
N VAL A 240 10.93 11.99 1.06
CA VAL A 240 10.07 13.14 1.39
C VAL A 240 9.66 13.16 2.86
N ALA A 241 9.43 11.99 3.47
CA ALA A 241 8.78 11.92 4.77
C ALA A 241 9.73 11.75 5.96
N PHE A 242 10.91 11.16 5.79
CA PHE A 242 11.77 10.80 6.93
C PHE A 242 13.06 11.63 7.05
N ASP A 243 13.37 12.51 6.10
CA ASP A 243 14.60 13.35 6.10
C ASP A 243 15.88 12.54 6.44
N ASP A 244 15.88 11.24 6.11
CA ASP A 244 16.94 10.29 6.44
C ASP A 244 17.39 9.61 5.15
N VAL A 245 18.43 10.18 4.54
CA VAL A 245 19.04 9.68 3.30
C VAL A 245 19.64 8.28 3.51
N SER A 246 20.06 7.93 4.73
CA SER A 246 20.65 6.62 5.02
C SER A 246 19.64 5.48 4.88
N SER A 247 18.34 5.79 4.99
CA SER A 247 17.25 4.83 4.88
C SER A 247 16.82 4.49 3.45
N LEU A 248 17.24 5.28 2.46
CA LEU A 248 16.77 5.14 1.08
C LEU A 248 17.20 3.81 0.45
N PHE A 249 18.49 3.49 0.54
CA PHE A 249 19.01 2.25 -0.04
C PHE A 249 18.46 1.01 0.68
N PRO A 250 18.47 0.91 2.03
CA PRO A 250 17.79 -0.17 2.75
C PRO A 250 16.32 -0.34 2.33
N THR A 251 15.58 0.76 2.21
CA THR A 251 14.17 0.73 1.80
C THR A 251 14.00 0.09 0.42
N PHE A 252 14.84 0.44 -0.55
CA PHE A 252 14.82 -0.21 -1.86
C PHE A 252 15.14 -1.71 -1.77
N ILE A 253 16.19 -2.05 -1.02
CA ILE A 253 16.66 -3.43 -0.84
C ILE A 253 15.59 -4.30 -0.21
N PHE A 254 14.79 -3.79 0.73
CA PHE A 254 13.63 -4.50 1.28
C PHE A 254 12.71 -5.02 0.17
N PHE A 255 12.20 -4.12 -0.68
CA PHE A 255 11.28 -4.54 -1.75
C PHE A 255 11.96 -5.42 -2.79
N PHE A 256 13.22 -5.12 -3.14
CA PHE A 256 13.97 -5.92 -4.10
C PHE A 256 14.17 -7.37 -3.63
N LEU A 257 14.61 -7.57 -2.37
CA LEU A 257 14.77 -8.89 -1.77
C LEU A 257 13.44 -9.64 -1.67
N HIS A 258 12.35 -8.97 -1.31
CA HIS A 258 11.02 -9.59 -1.28
C HIS A 258 10.55 -9.99 -2.68
N GLY A 259 10.91 -9.23 -3.71
CA GLY A 259 10.67 -9.58 -5.11
C GLY A 259 11.43 -10.83 -5.54
N ILE A 260 12.71 -10.93 -5.17
CA ILE A 260 13.51 -12.14 -5.40
C ILE A 260 12.90 -13.34 -4.66
N GLY A 261 12.55 -13.18 -3.38
CA GLY A 261 11.90 -14.22 -2.58
C GLY A 261 10.60 -14.72 -3.19
N CYS A 262 9.73 -13.80 -3.63
CA CYS A 262 8.49 -14.15 -4.32
C CYS A 262 8.75 -14.90 -5.65
N CYS A 263 9.76 -14.48 -6.42
CA CYS A 263 10.11 -15.14 -7.67
C CYS A 263 10.73 -16.52 -7.44
N PHE A 264 11.53 -16.67 -6.39
CA PHE A 264 12.10 -17.95 -5.97
C PHE A 264 10.98 -18.93 -5.59
N GLU A 265 10.07 -18.53 -4.69
CA GLU A 265 8.89 -19.32 -4.31
C GLU A 265 7.95 -19.62 -5.50
N ALA A 266 7.99 -18.82 -6.57
CA ALA A 266 7.19 -19.04 -7.76
C ALA A 266 7.75 -20.14 -8.66
N ASN A 267 9.07 -20.32 -8.65
CA ASN A 267 9.79 -21.29 -9.45
C ASN A 267 10.15 -22.56 -8.65
N MET A 268 9.98 -22.53 -7.33
CA MET A 268 10.18 -23.68 -6.46
C MET A 268 9.12 -24.77 -6.74
N LYS A 269 9.58 -25.98 -7.07
CA LYS A 269 8.70 -27.13 -7.35
C LYS A 269 8.23 -27.87 -6.10
N ILE A 270 8.88 -27.61 -4.97
CA ILE A 270 8.62 -28.29 -3.69
C ILE A 270 7.57 -27.49 -2.91
N GLN A 271 6.54 -28.17 -2.43
CA GLN A 271 5.59 -27.57 -1.48
C GLN A 271 6.11 -27.76 -0.06
N LEU A 272 6.33 -26.65 0.64
CA LEU A 272 6.74 -26.68 2.04
C LEU A 272 5.56 -27.10 2.94
N PRO A 273 5.80 -27.89 4.01
CA PRO A 273 4.81 -28.11 5.04
C PRO A 273 4.33 -26.79 5.64
N LYS A 274 3.03 -26.70 5.97
CA LYS A 274 2.38 -25.44 6.37
C LYS A 274 3.15 -24.67 7.45
N TYR A 275 3.53 -25.34 8.54
CA TYR A 275 4.24 -24.71 9.64
C TYR A 275 5.66 -24.26 9.25
N ILE A 276 6.35 -25.02 8.40
CA ILE A 276 7.68 -24.66 7.91
C ILE A 276 7.58 -23.42 7.02
N GLY A 277 6.64 -23.40 6.07
CA GLY A 277 6.39 -22.23 5.22
C GLY A 277 6.01 -21.00 6.02
N TRP A 278 5.15 -21.17 7.03
CA TRP A 278 4.76 -20.09 7.95
C TRP A 278 5.96 -19.52 8.71
N ILE A 279 6.79 -20.38 9.34
CA ILE A 279 7.99 -19.94 10.08
C ILE A 279 8.94 -19.22 9.14
N LEU A 280 9.29 -19.81 7.99
CA LEU A 280 10.23 -19.21 7.04
C LEU A 280 9.75 -17.85 6.53
N THR A 281 8.45 -17.74 6.22
CA THR A 281 7.84 -16.47 5.79
C THR A 281 8.00 -15.40 6.86
N HIS A 282 7.63 -15.71 8.11
CA HIS A 282 7.62 -14.71 9.19
C HIS A 282 9.03 -14.36 9.67
N VAL A 283 9.94 -15.33 9.70
CA VAL A 283 11.36 -15.07 9.98
C VAL A 283 11.95 -14.16 8.91
N PHE A 284 11.68 -14.42 7.62
CA PHE A 284 12.14 -13.56 6.54
C PHE A 284 11.57 -12.14 6.67
N LEU A 285 10.25 -12.00 6.86
CA LEU A 285 9.60 -10.70 7.07
C LEU A 285 10.20 -9.94 8.26
N LEU A 286 10.44 -10.61 9.39
CA LEU A 286 10.97 -9.99 10.60
C LEU A 286 12.42 -9.55 10.42
N LEU A 287 13.25 -10.38 9.78
CA LEU A 287 14.67 -10.08 9.55
C LEU A 287 14.87 -8.92 8.57
N THR A 288 14.00 -8.76 7.58
CA THR A 288 14.10 -7.68 6.59
C THR A 288 13.35 -6.42 7.02
N ALA A 289 12.38 -6.50 7.94
CA ALA A 289 11.59 -5.36 8.41
C ALA A 289 12.40 -4.12 8.86
N PRO A 290 13.57 -4.22 9.51
CA PRO A 290 14.39 -3.05 9.83
C PRO A 290 14.66 -2.15 8.61
N PHE A 291 14.88 -2.73 7.43
CA PHE A 291 15.24 -1.99 6.22
C PHE A 291 14.21 -0.94 5.79
N VAL A 292 12.95 -1.09 6.21
CA VAL A 292 11.88 -0.14 5.88
C VAL A 292 11.27 0.52 7.13
N LEU A 293 11.26 -0.15 8.28
CA LEU A 293 10.60 0.35 9.49
C LEU A 293 11.54 1.11 10.44
N GLU A 294 12.86 0.91 10.33
CA GLU A 294 13.83 1.53 11.24
C GLU A 294 13.75 3.06 11.30
N PRO A 295 13.56 3.82 10.20
CA PRO A 295 13.44 5.29 10.27
C PRO A 295 12.25 5.74 11.13
N SER A 296 11.12 5.04 10.99
CA SER A 296 9.92 5.30 11.78
C SER A 296 10.16 4.99 13.26
N ILE A 297 10.89 3.91 13.56
CA ILE A 297 11.17 3.46 14.93
C ILE A 297 12.22 4.35 15.61
N LYS A 298 13.24 4.79 14.88
CA LYS A 298 14.26 5.74 15.37
C LYS A 298 13.62 7.06 15.80
N ARG A 299 12.64 7.55 15.03
CA ARG A 299 11.85 8.73 15.43
C ARG A 299 11.00 8.43 16.65
N GLY A 300 10.39 7.23 16.71
CA GLY A 300 9.70 6.67 17.86
C GLY A 300 8.51 7.50 18.37
N SER A 301 8.39 7.73 19.67
CA SER A 301 7.20 8.33 20.29
C SER A 301 6.76 9.66 19.65
N PRO A 302 7.66 10.61 19.31
CA PRO A 302 7.29 11.82 18.56
C PRO A 302 6.50 11.57 17.26
N LEU A 303 6.89 10.56 16.46
CA LEU A 303 6.17 10.22 15.22
C LEU A 303 4.74 9.77 15.52
N LEU A 304 4.57 8.92 16.54
CA LEU A 304 3.28 8.38 16.93
C LEU A 304 2.38 9.45 17.53
N ILE A 305 2.92 10.33 18.37
CA ILE A 305 2.17 11.43 19.00
C ILE A 305 1.72 12.46 17.95
N GLN A 306 2.55 12.72 16.93
CA GLN A 306 2.17 13.59 15.81
C GLN A 306 1.07 12.95 14.94
N ASN A 307 1.02 11.62 14.90
CA ASN A 307 0.10 10.84 14.05
C ASN A 307 -0.69 9.83 14.87
N PRO A 308 -1.53 10.29 15.81
CA PRO A 308 -2.29 9.39 16.67
C PRO A 308 -3.28 8.58 15.81
N PRO A 309 -3.46 7.27 16.09
CA PRO A 309 -4.44 6.49 15.38
C PRO A 309 -5.86 7.05 15.62
N PRO A 310 -6.77 6.95 14.63
CA PRO A 310 -8.15 7.41 14.81
C PRO A 310 -8.80 6.77 16.04
N LEU A 311 -9.54 7.54 16.83
CA LEU A 311 -10.25 7.06 18.03
C LEU A 311 -9.34 6.63 19.21
N VAL A 312 -8.05 6.97 19.22
CA VAL A 312 -7.13 6.54 20.30
C VAL A 312 -7.44 7.14 21.67
N ASN A 313 -7.94 8.37 21.73
CA ASN A 313 -8.17 9.12 22.98
C ASN A 313 -9.62 9.04 23.48
N ILE A 314 -10.39 8.05 23.04
CA ILE A 314 -11.80 7.94 23.39
C ILE A 314 -11.96 7.23 24.74
N GLU A 315 -12.66 7.87 25.68
CA GLU A 315 -12.82 7.40 27.06
C GLU A 315 -13.61 6.09 27.18
N TRP A 316 -14.60 5.84 26.31
CA TRP A 316 -15.43 4.64 26.37
C TRP A 316 -14.75 3.37 25.81
N ILE A 317 -13.57 3.50 25.19
CA ILE A 317 -12.80 2.34 24.71
C ILE A 317 -12.01 1.74 25.88
N PRO A 318 -12.17 0.44 26.19
CA PRO A 318 -11.39 -0.22 27.24
C PRO A 318 -9.88 -0.07 27.02
N LYS A 319 -9.16 0.37 28.06
CA LYS A 319 -7.70 0.43 28.06
C LYS A 319 -7.13 -0.90 28.53
N LEU A 320 -6.43 -1.60 27.63
CA LEU A 320 -5.72 -2.82 27.96
C LEU A 320 -4.48 -2.53 28.83
N PRO A 321 -4.07 -3.45 29.72
CA PRO A 321 -2.89 -3.25 30.56
C PRO A 321 -1.61 -3.11 29.71
N ILE A 322 -0.81 -2.10 30.04
CA ILE A 322 0.47 -1.84 29.38
C ILE A 322 1.56 -2.55 30.18
N PRO A 323 2.45 -3.32 29.54
CA PRO A 323 3.58 -3.94 30.24
C PRO A 323 4.50 -2.91 30.90
N ASN A 324 5.02 -3.25 32.08
CA ASN A 324 5.94 -2.38 32.83
C ASN A 324 7.35 -2.31 32.22
N PHE A 325 7.66 -3.14 31.22
CA PHE A 325 8.94 -3.15 30.52
C PHE A 325 8.81 -2.51 29.14
N CYS A 326 9.93 -1.97 28.66
CA CYS A 326 9.97 -1.33 27.36
C CYS A 326 9.98 -2.34 26.21
N PRO A 327 9.23 -2.08 25.14
CA PRO A 327 9.32 -2.88 23.92
C PRO A 327 10.66 -2.65 23.24
#